data_AF-A0A959E0U8-F1
#
_entry.id   AF-A0A959E0U8-F1
#
_cell.length_a   1.000
_cell.length_b   1.000
_cell.length_c   1.000
_cell.angle_alpha   90.00
_cell.angle_beta   90.00
_cell.angle_gamma   90.00
#
_symmetry.space_group_name_H-M   'P 1'
#
loop_
_entity.id
_entity.type
_entity.pdbx_description
1 polymer ?
#
loop_
_entity_poly.entity_id
_entity_poly.type
_entity_poly.pdbx_seq_one_letter_code
_entity_poly.pdbx_strand_id
1 'polypeptide(L)'
;TLMRNTFRNAFTGERIFCGPVDDPFFVDLGGVFDLGDLPRQDGDPRDGLACMNTSAIALEIPTKYLLKKGVRPAPENILDGNWVIGVWASASRRQIRTLTPGGEEHSGDWVQVSRLGMPLTNEAVIPIGMKDYWNSITPYDELADTLLDKYFYNPELALYMDDDLFGGAVPALAPLRIQRNSLQGFDFGNGHDGLYGLKGSAAVAGTALDDAVFGTLLLPGPGMPRSVDLWPIFHTGVPNFPPYQLATGKNGNPLAAGKPFINNFLPNGGDMLRLNMAVPPTPRNDPNFSSLGIVQAAVLGLTDPTYNSSTDIQFIPNMDGFPNGRRLEDDVTRIELQAVSGVALAAIGLWYDDYTAGDPNPVTQDLLDVLTYTTGVEANDKAFSASFPYLAEPWAGDSECGGVVPEMVSAPGIPESSAFGLQPGSTGQKAVMYNFPNPFKATTTIRYQVEEPGQISIDVFDVSGKNIGTLVNDRMDAGEYQVEWNASAYPSGIYFARISGNGGEVLEIHKLVKGR
;
A
#
# COMPACT_ATOMS: atom_id res chain seq x y z
N THR A 1 1.20 -3.98 25.27
CA THR A 1 1.01 -5.01 24.24
C THR A 1 2.28 -5.13 23.44
N LEU A 2 2.54 -6.27 22.79
CA LEU A 2 3.69 -6.48 21.90
C LEU A 2 3.84 -5.35 20.86
N MET A 3 2.71 -4.90 20.28
CA MET A 3 2.67 -3.76 19.37
C MET A 3 3.12 -2.44 20.03
N ARG A 4 2.76 -2.14 21.28
CA ARG A 4 3.26 -0.92 21.94
C ARG A 4 4.77 -0.92 22.14
N ASN A 5 5.39 -2.10 22.23
CA ASN A 5 6.84 -2.22 22.40
C ASN A 5 7.62 -2.04 21.09
N THR A 6 6.95 -1.96 19.93
CA THR A 6 7.60 -1.69 18.64
C THR A 6 7.72 -0.19 18.33
N PHE A 7 7.05 0.67 19.11
CA PHE A 7 7.17 2.11 18.95
C PHE A 7 8.51 2.61 19.53
N ARG A 8 9.13 3.54 18.81
CA ARG A 8 10.30 4.30 19.24
C ARG A 8 10.06 5.78 18.95
N ASN A 9 10.51 6.64 19.85
CA ASN A 9 10.59 8.08 19.60
C ASN A 9 12.03 8.44 19.28
N ALA A 10 12.23 9.29 18.28
CA ALA A 10 13.53 9.89 18.02
C ALA A 10 13.69 11.20 18.83
N PHE A 11 14.92 11.71 18.88
CA PHE A 11 15.30 12.86 19.72
C PHE A 11 14.60 14.17 19.31
N THR A 12 14.11 14.28 18.08
CA THR A 12 13.53 15.48 17.50
C THR A 12 12.00 15.43 17.40
N GLY A 13 11.36 14.40 17.97
CA GLY A 13 9.91 14.27 18.07
C GLY A 13 9.27 13.40 16.98
N GLU A 14 10.07 12.76 16.13
CA GLU A 14 9.61 11.74 15.19
C GLU A 14 9.17 10.48 15.93
N ARG A 15 8.13 9.82 15.41
CA ARG A 15 7.70 8.51 15.88
C ARG A 15 8.02 7.47 14.83
N ILE A 16 8.53 6.33 15.29
CA ILE A 16 8.95 5.22 14.46
C ILE A 16 8.21 3.98 14.95
N PHE A 17 7.69 3.20 14.02
CA PHE A 17 7.10 1.90 14.27
C PHE A 17 7.76 0.89 13.34
N CYS A 18 8.26 -0.20 13.92
CA CYS A 18 8.78 -1.35 13.16
C CYS A 18 8.19 -2.63 13.76
N GLY A 19 7.20 -3.21 13.09
CA GLY A 19 6.50 -4.36 13.66
C GLY A 19 5.46 -4.98 12.74
N PRO A 20 4.83 -6.08 13.20
CA PRO A 20 3.75 -6.71 12.46
C PRO A 20 2.49 -5.84 12.46
N VAL A 21 1.84 -5.80 11.31
CA VAL A 21 0.52 -5.19 11.08
C VAL A 21 -0.30 -6.12 10.19
N ASP A 22 -1.60 -5.95 10.21
CA ASP A 22 -2.44 -6.39 9.09
C ASP A 22 -2.30 -5.34 7.97
N ASP A 23 -2.13 -5.77 6.72
CA ASP A 23 -2.02 -4.85 5.59
C ASP A 23 -3.43 -4.51 5.11
N PRO A 24 -3.93 -3.28 5.33
CA PRO A 24 -5.28 -2.93 4.90
C PRO A 24 -5.35 -2.75 3.38
N PHE A 25 -4.22 -2.64 2.69
CA PHE A 25 -4.19 -2.36 1.27
C PHE A 25 -4.61 -3.60 0.49
N PHE A 26 -5.87 -3.63 0.06
CA PHE A 26 -6.39 -4.72 -0.75
C PHE A 26 -6.05 -4.47 -2.23
N VAL A 27 -5.23 -5.35 -2.79
CA VAL A 27 -5.05 -5.51 -4.23
C VAL A 27 -5.16 -6.99 -4.61
N ASP A 28 -5.86 -7.30 -5.70
CA ASP A 28 -5.88 -8.66 -6.25
C ASP A 28 -4.60 -8.95 -7.04
N LEU A 29 -3.53 -9.28 -6.31
CA LEU A 29 -2.23 -9.59 -6.88
C LEU A 29 -2.31 -10.73 -7.89
N GLY A 30 -3.16 -11.73 -7.65
CA GLY A 30 -3.36 -12.83 -8.58
C GLY A 30 -3.93 -12.34 -9.90
N GLY A 31 -5.02 -11.55 -9.86
CA GLY A 31 -5.64 -10.98 -11.05
C GLY A 31 -4.69 -10.03 -11.81
N VAL A 32 -3.93 -9.22 -11.08
CA VAL A 32 -2.88 -8.34 -11.64
C VAL A 32 -1.84 -9.14 -12.43
N PHE A 33 -1.26 -10.19 -11.82
CA PHE A 33 -0.11 -10.88 -12.40
C PHE A 33 -0.48 -12.05 -13.33
N ASP A 34 -1.73 -12.52 -13.31
CA ASP A 34 -2.29 -13.51 -14.25
C ASP A 34 -2.71 -12.85 -15.58
N LEU A 35 -1.76 -12.25 -16.29
CA LEU A 35 -1.96 -11.63 -17.62
C LEU A 35 -2.99 -10.48 -17.68
N GLY A 36 -3.22 -9.79 -16.56
CA GLY A 36 -4.12 -8.64 -16.51
C GLY A 36 -5.61 -9.00 -16.38
N ASP A 37 -5.94 -9.99 -15.56
CA ASP A 37 -7.30 -10.42 -15.21
C ASP A 37 -7.94 -9.51 -14.14
N LEU A 38 -7.92 -8.19 -14.39
CA LEU A 38 -8.57 -7.17 -13.55
C LEU A 38 -9.67 -6.44 -14.34
N PRO A 39 -10.93 -6.47 -13.88
CA PRO A 39 -11.43 -7.32 -12.81
C PRO A 39 -11.36 -8.79 -13.24
N ARG A 40 -11.38 -9.72 -12.27
CA ARG A 40 -11.39 -11.15 -12.60
C ARG A 40 -12.56 -11.48 -13.51
N GLN A 41 -12.27 -12.15 -14.63
CA GLN A 41 -13.31 -12.60 -15.55
C GLN A 41 -14.07 -13.81 -14.98
N ASP A 42 -13.40 -14.62 -14.15
CA ASP A 42 -13.94 -15.82 -13.52
C ASP A 42 -13.77 -15.80 -11.99
N GLY A 43 -14.72 -15.16 -11.30
CA GLY A 43 -14.83 -15.17 -9.84
C GLY A 43 -14.56 -13.81 -9.19
N ASP A 44 -14.47 -13.81 -7.87
CA ASP A 44 -14.31 -12.59 -7.07
C ASP A 44 -12.83 -12.24 -6.86
N PRO A 45 -12.48 -10.94 -6.76
CA PRO A 45 -11.15 -10.51 -6.41
C PRO A 45 -10.63 -11.15 -5.13
N ARG A 46 -9.34 -11.46 -5.08
CA ARG A 46 -8.71 -12.15 -3.95
C ARG A 46 -7.61 -11.33 -3.31
N ASP A 47 -7.74 -11.08 -2.02
CA ASP A 47 -6.64 -10.51 -1.24
C ASP A 47 -5.60 -11.60 -0.95
N GLY A 48 -4.42 -11.45 -1.54
CA GLY A 48 -3.30 -12.37 -1.36
C GLY A 48 -2.61 -12.26 0.00
N LEU A 49 -2.85 -11.17 0.74
CA LEU A 49 -2.30 -10.91 2.07
C LEU A 49 -3.35 -11.11 3.18
N ALA A 50 -4.60 -11.43 2.83
CA ALA A 50 -5.65 -11.73 3.79
C ALA A 50 -5.18 -12.77 4.81
N CYS A 51 -5.50 -12.51 6.08
CA CYS A 51 -5.09 -13.34 7.21
C CYS A 51 -3.56 -13.47 7.41
N MET A 52 -2.74 -12.60 6.81
CA MET A 52 -1.29 -12.55 7.04
C MET A 52 -0.91 -11.31 7.85
N ASN A 53 0.09 -11.46 8.70
CA ASN A 53 0.74 -10.31 9.34
C ASN A 53 1.95 -9.89 8.51
N THR A 54 1.93 -8.67 7.98
CA THR A 54 3.04 -8.08 7.23
C THR A 54 3.96 -7.30 8.16
N SER A 55 5.25 -7.23 7.82
CA SER A 55 6.22 -6.41 8.58
C SER A 55 6.23 -5.00 8.01
N ALA A 56 5.85 -4.01 8.81
CA ALA A 56 5.84 -2.61 8.40
C ALA A 56 6.90 -1.78 9.10
N ILE A 57 7.46 -0.81 8.37
CA ILE A 57 8.25 0.31 8.89
C ILE A 57 7.44 1.57 8.60
N ALA A 58 6.95 2.23 9.66
CA ALA A 58 6.22 3.49 9.54
C ALA A 58 6.99 4.60 10.27
N LEU A 59 7.03 5.77 9.64
CA LEU A 59 7.71 6.97 10.14
C LEU A 59 6.71 8.13 10.17
N GLU A 60 6.56 8.77 11.32
CA GLU A 60 5.89 10.05 11.44
C GLU A 60 6.93 11.14 11.67
N ILE A 61 7.12 11.98 10.66
CA ILE A 61 8.15 13.02 10.64
C ILE A 61 7.45 14.38 10.51
N PRO A 62 7.64 15.31 11.46
CA PRO A 62 7.14 16.67 11.31
C PRO A 62 7.73 17.34 10.05
N THR A 63 6.86 17.90 9.19
CA THR A 63 7.24 18.46 7.87
C THR A 63 8.41 19.44 7.93
N LYS A 64 8.53 20.22 9.01
CA LYS A 64 9.64 21.17 9.22
C LYS A 64 11.05 20.53 9.15
N TYR A 65 11.17 19.23 9.37
CA TYR A 65 12.44 18.49 9.27
C TYR A 65 12.73 17.99 7.86
N LEU A 66 11.74 17.99 6.96
CA LEU A 66 11.84 17.57 5.56
C LEU A 66 12.10 18.75 4.61
N LEU A 67 11.98 19.99 5.10
CA LEU A 67 12.19 21.18 4.31
C LEU A 67 13.68 21.45 4.05
N LYS A 68 14.00 21.96 2.86
CA LYS A 68 15.34 22.48 2.57
C LYS A 68 15.69 23.62 3.54
N LYS A 69 16.98 23.73 3.89
CA LYS A 69 17.46 24.79 4.79
C LYS A 69 17.09 26.17 4.25
N GLY A 70 16.45 26.99 5.09
CA GLY A 70 16.08 28.37 4.75
C GLY A 70 14.73 28.53 4.03
N VAL A 71 14.00 27.43 3.79
CA VAL A 71 12.63 27.48 3.27
C VAL A 71 11.68 28.02 4.35
N ARG A 72 10.66 28.77 3.91
CA ARG A 72 9.62 29.32 4.78
C ARG A 72 8.88 28.18 5.51
N PRO A 73 8.31 28.41 6.71
CA PRO A 73 7.59 27.38 7.45
C PRO A 73 6.18 27.07 6.88
N ALA A 74 5.76 27.77 5.83
CA ALA A 74 4.54 27.49 5.08
C ALA A 74 4.82 27.64 3.56
N PRO A 75 4.16 26.84 2.70
CA PRO A 75 4.29 26.97 1.25
C PRO A 75 3.66 28.27 0.77
N GLU A 76 4.16 28.81 -0.33
CA GLU A 76 3.53 29.97 -0.98
C GLU A 76 2.15 29.63 -1.54
N ASN A 77 2.03 28.47 -2.16
CA ASN A 77 0.81 27.85 -2.64
C ASN A 77 1.10 26.37 -2.96
N ILE A 78 0.10 25.64 -3.45
CA ILE A 78 0.20 24.21 -3.78
C ILE A 78 1.26 23.87 -4.86
N LEU A 79 1.81 24.87 -5.55
CA LEU A 79 2.87 24.73 -6.56
C LEU A 79 4.26 25.09 -6.02
N ASP A 80 4.44 25.28 -4.71
CA ASP A 80 5.76 25.62 -4.15
C ASP A 80 6.71 24.42 -4.23
N GLY A 81 7.59 24.41 -5.23
CA GLY A 81 8.57 23.34 -5.44
C GLY A 81 9.59 23.16 -4.30
N ASN A 82 9.65 24.07 -3.32
CA ASN A 82 10.47 23.86 -2.12
C ASN A 82 9.84 22.87 -1.13
N TRP A 83 8.57 22.52 -1.34
CA TRP A 83 7.79 21.61 -0.52
C TRP A 83 7.58 20.23 -1.16
N VAL A 84 8.32 19.93 -2.23
CA VAL A 84 8.33 18.61 -2.85
C VAL A 84 9.56 17.83 -2.37
N ILE A 85 9.34 16.59 -1.95
CA ILE A 85 10.43 15.63 -1.64
C ILE A 85 10.31 14.39 -2.50
N GLY A 86 11.46 13.78 -2.82
CA GLY A 86 11.53 12.49 -3.48
C GLY A 86 11.75 11.40 -2.45
N VAL A 87 10.96 10.33 -2.51
CA VAL A 87 11.01 9.19 -1.60
C VAL A 87 11.13 7.91 -2.43
N TRP A 88 12.01 7.02 -2.00
CA TRP A 88 12.12 5.67 -2.52
C TRP A 88 12.61 4.75 -1.41
N ALA A 89 12.28 3.48 -1.51
CA ALA A 89 12.76 2.43 -0.62
C ALA A 89 13.57 1.40 -1.41
N SER A 90 14.51 0.74 -0.74
CA SER A 90 15.25 -0.38 -1.31
C SER A 90 15.39 -1.53 -0.34
N ALA A 91 15.49 -2.72 -0.90
CA ALA A 91 15.92 -3.91 -0.19
C ALA A 91 17.30 -4.33 -0.69
N SER A 92 18.19 -4.65 0.25
CA SER A 92 19.54 -5.10 -0.04
C SER A 92 19.81 -6.44 0.61
N ARG A 93 20.64 -7.26 -0.03
CA ARG A 93 21.18 -8.50 0.56
C ARG A 93 22.70 -8.54 0.41
N ARG A 94 23.35 -9.39 1.20
CA ARG A 94 24.80 -9.63 1.07
C ARG A 94 25.11 -10.23 -0.31
N GLN A 95 26.16 -9.74 -0.95
CA GLN A 95 26.55 -10.10 -2.32
C GLN A 95 26.79 -11.60 -2.51
N ILE A 96 27.36 -12.27 -1.50
CA ILE A 96 27.79 -13.67 -1.58
C ILE A 96 26.92 -14.51 -0.65
N ARG A 97 26.22 -15.50 -1.22
CA ARG A 97 25.57 -16.58 -0.50
C ARG A 97 26.35 -17.88 -0.67
N THR A 98 26.88 -18.42 0.43
CA THR A 98 27.59 -19.70 0.48
C THR A 98 26.65 -20.76 1.04
N LEU A 99 26.34 -21.79 0.25
CA LEU A 99 25.55 -22.93 0.71
C LEU A 99 26.46 -23.93 1.43
N THR A 100 26.09 -24.34 2.63
CA THR A 100 26.81 -25.35 3.43
C THR A 100 25.89 -26.53 3.72
N PRO A 101 26.43 -27.73 4.05
CA PRO A 101 25.59 -28.83 4.51
C PRO A 101 24.83 -28.42 5.77
N GLY A 102 23.51 -28.23 5.66
CA GLY A 102 22.63 -27.85 6.77
C GLY A 102 22.35 -26.35 6.92
N GLY A 103 22.82 -25.49 6.01
CA GLY A 103 22.52 -24.06 6.08
C GLY A 103 23.05 -23.21 4.93
N GLU A 104 22.97 -21.90 5.12
CA GLU A 104 23.52 -20.89 4.22
C GLU A 104 24.21 -19.79 5.03
N GLU A 105 25.31 -19.27 4.49
CA GLU A 105 26.04 -18.12 5.02
C GLU A 105 26.02 -16.97 4.02
N HIS A 106 25.96 -15.74 4.52
CA HIS A 106 25.83 -14.51 3.73
C HIS A 106 26.99 -13.57 4.04
N SER A 107 27.76 -13.16 3.03
CA SER A 107 28.99 -12.36 3.18
C SER A 107 29.22 -11.36 2.03
N GLY A 108 30.24 -10.51 2.15
CA GLY A 108 30.53 -9.44 1.19
C GLY A 108 29.70 -8.17 1.42
N ASP A 109 29.72 -7.26 0.46
CA ASP A 109 29.02 -5.98 0.56
C ASP A 109 27.50 -6.15 0.44
N TRP A 110 26.74 -5.17 0.92
CA TRP A 110 25.29 -5.11 0.69
C TRP A 110 25.04 -4.61 -0.73
N VAL A 111 24.24 -5.36 -1.48
CA VAL A 111 23.85 -5.04 -2.85
C VAL A 111 22.34 -4.91 -2.90
N GLN A 112 21.88 -3.85 -3.56
CA GLN A 112 20.45 -3.63 -3.81
C GLN A 112 19.90 -4.72 -4.72
N VAL A 113 18.74 -5.26 -4.35
CA VAL A 113 18.05 -6.30 -5.13
C VAL A 113 16.59 -5.96 -5.41
N SER A 114 16.09 -4.88 -4.81
CA SER A 114 14.78 -4.33 -5.08
C SER A 114 14.80 -2.84 -4.77
N ARG A 115 14.04 -2.08 -5.54
CA ARG A 115 13.67 -0.70 -5.22
C ARG A 115 12.19 -0.49 -5.48
N LEU A 116 11.63 0.49 -4.78
CA LEU A 116 10.31 1.02 -5.08
C LEU A 116 10.33 2.53 -4.84
N GLY A 117 10.26 3.29 -5.94
CA GLY A 117 10.05 4.73 -5.94
C GLY A 117 8.61 5.03 -6.28
N MET A 118 8.38 5.28 -7.57
CA MET A 118 7.04 5.27 -8.13
C MET A 118 6.60 3.81 -8.28
N PRO A 119 5.43 3.44 -7.72
CA PRO A 119 4.58 2.39 -8.30
C PRO A 119 4.36 2.71 -9.79
N LEU A 120 3.56 2.05 -10.60
CA LEU A 120 3.42 2.27 -12.06
C LEU A 120 4.70 1.95 -12.81
N THR A 121 5.77 2.69 -12.56
CA THR A 121 7.07 2.44 -13.14
C THR A 121 7.48 0.98 -12.90
N ASN A 122 7.44 0.53 -11.66
CA ASN A 122 7.78 -0.84 -11.29
C ASN A 122 6.76 -1.89 -11.79
N GLU A 123 5.47 -1.55 -11.84
CA GLU A 123 4.37 -2.48 -12.03
C GLU A 123 3.93 -2.59 -13.48
N ALA A 124 3.72 -1.45 -14.15
CA ALA A 124 3.02 -1.31 -15.42
C ALA A 124 3.91 -0.83 -16.60
N VAL A 125 4.99 -0.07 -16.33
CA VAL A 125 5.89 0.44 -17.39
C VAL A 125 7.06 -0.51 -17.62
N ILE A 126 7.80 -0.86 -16.58
CA ILE A 126 8.99 -1.71 -16.74
C ILE A 126 8.57 -3.17 -16.93
N PRO A 127 8.95 -3.80 -18.05
CA PRO A 127 8.48 -5.14 -18.37
C PRO A 127 9.15 -6.17 -17.47
N ILE A 128 8.46 -7.30 -17.28
CA ILE A 128 8.89 -8.36 -16.35
C ILE A 128 10.32 -8.84 -16.59
N GLY A 129 10.74 -8.96 -17.85
CA GLY A 129 12.09 -9.40 -18.23
C GLY A 129 13.21 -8.43 -17.87
N MET A 130 12.89 -7.16 -17.57
CA MET A 130 13.84 -6.14 -17.17
C MET A 130 13.73 -5.76 -15.69
N LYS A 131 12.77 -6.33 -14.94
CA LYS A 131 12.52 -5.97 -13.54
C LYS A 131 13.74 -6.22 -12.65
N ASP A 132 14.48 -7.31 -12.84
CA ASP A 132 15.70 -7.57 -12.06
C ASP A 132 16.77 -6.49 -12.28
N TYR A 133 16.95 -6.05 -13.53
CA TYR A 133 17.89 -4.97 -13.85
C TYR A 133 17.47 -3.66 -13.21
N TRP A 134 16.21 -3.27 -13.43
CA TRP A 134 15.61 -2.06 -12.85
C TRP A 134 15.71 -2.04 -11.33
N ASN A 135 15.42 -3.17 -10.68
CA ASN A 135 15.49 -3.33 -9.24
C ASN A 135 16.91 -3.26 -8.67
N SER A 136 17.93 -3.57 -9.47
CA SER A 136 19.33 -3.61 -9.02
C SER A 136 20.02 -2.24 -8.99
N ILE A 137 19.49 -1.24 -9.72
CA ILE A 137 20.10 0.09 -9.85
C ILE A 137 19.43 1.13 -8.96
N THR A 138 20.17 2.14 -8.46
CA THR A 138 19.56 3.22 -7.67
C THR A 138 18.84 4.23 -8.57
N PRO A 139 17.84 5.00 -8.08
CA PRO A 139 17.25 6.09 -8.87
C PRO A 139 18.28 7.11 -9.35
N TYR A 140 19.41 7.24 -8.66
CA TYR A 140 20.49 8.15 -9.06
C TYR A 140 21.33 7.61 -10.22
N ASP A 141 21.60 6.30 -10.23
CA ASP A 141 22.33 5.65 -11.33
C ASP A 141 21.44 5.55 -12.57
N GLU A 142 20.15 5.30 -12.36
CA GLU A 142 19.15 5.19 -13.42
C GLU A 142 19.01 6.48 -14.24
N LEU A 143 19.21 7.65 -13.63
CA LEU A 143 19.23 8.92 -14.34
C LEU A 143 20.24 9.01 -15.49
N ALA A 144 21.35 8.29 -15.37
CA ALA A 144 22.36 8.21 -16.42
C ALA A 144 22.13 7.04 -17.37
N ASP A 145 21.30 6.08 -16.98
CA ASP A 145 21.05 4.82 -17.68
C ASP A 145 19.69 4.83 -18.38
N THR A 146 19.69 5.37 -19.59
CA THR A 146 18.50 5.55 -20.41
C THR A 146 18.05 4.27 -21.13
N LEU A 147 18.55 3.09 -20.73
CA LEU A 147 18.25 1.81 -21.39
C LEU A 147 16.75 1.51 -21.40
N LEU A 148 16.05 1.90 -20.34
CA LEU A 148 14.67 1.53 -20.06
C LEU A 148 13.65 2.65 -20.38
N ASP A 149 14.10 3.85 -20.74
CA ASP A 149 13.27 5.01 -21.10
C ASP A 149 12.22 4.66 -22.17
N LYS A 150 12.60 3.81 -23.13
CA LYS A 150 11.73 3.37 -24.23
C LYS A 150 10.40 2.77 -23.75
N TYR A 151 10.37 2.17 -22.56
CA TYR A 151 9.16 1.58 -22.00
C TYR A 151 8.20 2.62 -21.42
N PHE A 152 8.69 3.81 -21.05
CA PHE A 152 7.81 4.93 -20.72
C PHE A 152 7.15 5.52 -21.97
N TYR A 153 7.85 5.48 -23.10
CA TYR A 153 7.31 5.97 -24.37
C TYR A 153 6.36 4.99 -25.03
N ASN A 154 6.59 3.69 -24.83
CA ASN A 154 5.88 2.58 -25.43
C ASN A 154 5.77 1.41 -24.43
N PRO A 155 4.94 1.53 -23.38
CA PRO A 155 4.80 0.48 -22.38
C PRO A 155 4.18 -0.78 -22.99
N GLU A 156 4.68 -1.95 -22.60
CA GLU A 156 4.16 -3.23 -23.12
C GLU A 156 2.68 -3.43 -22.78
N LEU A 157 2.25 -2.97 -21.59
CA LEU A 157 0.86 -3.08 -21.15
C LEU A 157 -0.11 -2.32 -22.08
N ALA A 158 0.30 -1.19 -22.66
CA ALA A 158 -0.55 -0.43 -23.58
C ALA A 158 -0.89 -1.21 -24.84
N LEU A 159 -0.09 -2.20 -25.25
CA LEU A 159 -0.39 -3.05 -26.40
C LEU A 159 -1.69 -3.86 -26.20
N TYR A 160 -2.06 -4.15 -24.95
CA TYR A 160 -3.28 -4.87 -24.56
C TYR A 160 -4.47 -3.94 -24.29
N MET A 161 -4.28 -2.64 -24.39
CA MET A 161 -5.33 -1.61 -24.31
C MET A 161 -5.53 -0.92 -25.67
N ASP A 162 -4.80 -1.34 -26.70
CA ASP A 162 -4.88 -0.78 -28.04
C ASP A 162 -5.68 -1.74 -28.93
N ASP A 163 -6.86 -1.32 -29.36
CA ASP A 163 -7.78 -2.10 -30.18
C ASP A 163 -7.18 -2.46 -31.55
N ASP A 164 -6.23 -1.67 -32.05
CA ASP A 164 -5.51 -1.96 -33.30
C ASP A 164 -4.46 -3.07 -33.12
N LEU A 165 -4.12 -3.43 -31.87
CA LEU A 165 -3.09 -4.39 -31.51
C LEU A 165 -3.67 -5.61 -30.78
N PHE A 166 -3.47 -5.71 -29.46
CA PHE A 166 -3.92 -6.85 -28.66
C PHE A 166 -5.07 -6.49 -27.70
N GLY A 167 -5.77 -5.37 -27.91
CA GLY A 167 -6.91 -4.93 -27.07
C GLY A 167 -7.97 -6.00 -26.83
N GLY A 168 -8.27 -6.81 -27.86
CA GLY A 168 -9.21 -7.93 -27.73
C GLY A 168 -8.65 -9.19 -27.06
N ALA A 169 -7.36 -9.23 -26.71
CA ALA A 169 -6.71 -10.42 -26.15
C ALA A 169 -6.89 -10.55 -24.63
N VAL A 170 -7.11 -9.42 -23.93
CA VAL A 170 -7.34 -9.39 -22.48
C VAL A 170 -8.69 -8.71 -22.21
N PRO A 171 -9.80 -9.48 -22.17
CA PRO A 171 -11.15 -8.92 -22.05
C PRO A 171 -11.34 -7.99 -20.85
N ALA A 172 -10.62 -8.27 -19.75
CA ALA A 172 -10.69 -7.48 -18.53
C ALA A 172 -10.23 -6.02 -18.75
N LEU A 173 -9.32 -5.78 -19.70
CA LEU A 173 -8.82 -4.45 -20.04
C LEU A 173 -9.63 -3.76 -21.14
N ALA A 174 -10.65 -4.40 -21.72
CA ALA A 174 -11.40 -3.84 -22.85
C ALA A 174 -12.02 -2.42 -22.62
N PRO A 175 -12.44 -2.03 -21.40
CA PRO A 175 -12.88 -0.65 -21.16
C PRO A 175 -11.75 0.39 -21.24
N LEU A 176 -10.51 -0.03 -21.03
CA LEU A 176 -9.31 0.79 -21.12
C LEU A 176 -8.85 0.83 -22.59
N ARG A 177 -8.68 2.03 -23.13
CA ARG A 177 -8.29 2.20 -24.53
C ARG A 177 -7.22 3.23 -24.72
N ILE A 178 -6.40 3.09 -25.77
CA ILE A 178 -5.40 4.06 -26.18
C ILE A 178 -5.99 5.04 -27.20
N GLN A 179 -5.61 6.31 -27.09
CA GLN A 179 -6.03 7.37 -28.03
C GLN A 179 -5.26 7.24 -29.35
N ARG A 180 -5.96 6.99 -30.44
CA ARG A 180 -5.39 6.84 -31.80
C ARG A 180 -5.62 8.09 -32.66
N ASN A 181 -6.55 8.95 -32.26
CA ASN A 181 -6.98 10.12 -33.03
C ASN A 181 -7.31 11.34 -32.13
N SER A 182 -6.50 11.57 -31.10
CA SER A 182 -6.67 12.70 -30.20
C SER A 182 -6.61 14.03 -30.96
N LEU A 183 -7.57 14.92 -30.70
CA LEU A 183 -7.75 16.19 -31.43
C LEU A 183 -7.73 16.02 -32.95
N GLN A 184 -8.22 14.87 -33.44
CA GLN A 184 -8.36 14.53 -34.85
C GLN A 184 -7.03 14.52 -35.63
N GLY A 185 -5.89 14.33 -34.96
CA GLY A 185 -4.60 14.34 -35.65
C GLY A 185 -3.40 13.82 -34.87
N PHE A 186 -3.53 13.49 -33.59
CA PHE A 186 -2.44 12.95 -32.78
C PHE A 186 -2.73 11.52 -32.34
N ASP A 187 -1.81 10.63 -32.69
CA ASP A 187 -1.91 9.21 -32.41
C ASP A 187 -0.91 8.83 -31.32
N PHE A 188 -1.42 8.32 -30.19
CA PHE A 188 -0.64 7.97 -29.01
C PHE A 188 -0.38 6.46 -28.84
N GLY A 189 -0.79 5.62 -29.79
CA GLY A 189 -0.53 4.18 -29.69
C GLY A 189 0.90 3.78 -30.06
N ASN A 190 1.25 2.54 -29.75
CA ASN A 190 2.65 2.12 -29.65
C ASN A 190 3.42 2.32 -30.98
N GLY A 191 4.54 3.04 -30.93
CA GLY A 191 5.39 3.35 -32.08
C GLY A 191 4.91 4.52 -32.95
N HIS A 192 3.83 5.21 -32.57
CA HIS A 192 3.35 6.41 -33.25
C HIS A 192 4.00 7.69 -32.74
N ASP A 193 3.82 8.80 -33.46
CA ASP A 193 4.56 10.03 -33.19
C ASP A 193 3.98 10.87 -32.04
N GLY A 194 2.73 10.65 -31.62
CA GLY A 194 2.06 11.50 -30.63
C GLY A 194 2.19 12.98 -31.00
N LEU A 195 2.82 13.77 -30.13
CA LEU A 195 3.06 15.21 -30.35
C LEU A 195 4.39 15.53 -31.05
N TYR A 196 5.20 14.53 -31.43
CA TYR A 196 6.54 14.77 -31.99
C TYR A 196 6.54 15.65 -33.23
N GLY A 197 5.50 15.57 -34.07
CA GLY A 197 5.33 16.43 -35.25
C GLY A 197 5.29 17.94 -34.94
N LEU A 198 5.05 18.34 -33.68
CA LEU A 198 5.06 19.73 -33.23
C LEU A 198 6.46 20.25 -32.87
N LYS A 199 7.47 19.39 -32.80
CA LYS A 199 8.82 19.75 -32.37
C LYS A 199 9.39 20.87 -33.26
N GLY A 200 9.88 21.93 -32.62
CA GLY A 200 10.46 23.10 -33.32
C GLY A 200 9.44 23.98 -34.06
N SER A 201 8.15 23.67 -33.97
CA SER A 201 7.09 24.52 -34.55
C SER A 201 6.86 25.78 -33.69
N ALA A 202 6.23 26.79 -34.28
CA ALA A 202 5.81 27.98 -33.54
C ALA A 202 4.75 27.67 -32.46
N ALA A 203 4.06 26.52 -32.55
CA ALA A 203 3.02 26.15 -31.61
C ALA A 203 3.57 25.77 -30.23
N VAL A 204 4.78 25.19 -30.17
CA VAL A 204 5.40 24.78 -28.90
C VAL A 204 6.22 25.88 -28.23
N ALA A 205 6.45 27.01 -28.91
CA ALA A 205 7.31 28.08 -28.41
C ALA A 205 6.85 28.59 -27.02
N GLY A 206 7.76 28.58 -26.04
CA GLY A 206 7.48 29.00 -24.67
C GLY A 206 6.67 27.99 -23.84
N THR A 207 6.45 26.78 -24.32
CA THR A 207 5.83 25.67 -23.57
C THR A 207 6.89 24.70 -23.04
N ALA A 208 6.47 23.69 -22.28
CA ALA A 208 7.33 22.61 -21.80
C ALA A 208 7.87 21.74 -22.95
N LEU A 209 7.19 21.74 -24.10
CA LEU A 209 7.62 21.02 -25.30
C LEU A 209 8.62 21.81 -26.15
N ASP A 210 9.00 23.01 -25.71
CA ASP A 210 10.03 23.83 -26.35
C ASP A 210 11.43 23.37 -25.94
N ASP A 211 12.25 22.98 -26.92
CA ASP A 211 13.65 22.61 -26.72
C ASP A 211 14.47 23.73 -26.06
N ALA A 212 14.09 25.00 -26.26
CA ALA A 212 14.75 26.13 -25.62
C ALA A 212 14.46 26.24 -24.11
N VAL A 213 13.39 25.59 -23.62
CA VAL A 213 12.94 25.67 -22.22
C VAL A 213 13.28 24.38 -21.46
N PHE A 214 12.92 23.21 -22.01
CA PHE A 214 13.11 21.90 -21.34
C PHE A 214 13.97 20.92 -22.15
N GLY A 215 14.64 21.39 -23.21
CA GLY A 215 15.45 20.52 -24.07
C GLY A 215 14.59 19.48 -24.79
N THR A 216 15.23 18.38 -25.19
CA THR A 216 14.57 17.33 -25.96
C THR A 216 13.86 16.29 -25.09
N LEU A 217 13.68 16.56 -23.79
CA LEU A 217 13.22 15.56 -22.81
C LEU A 217 11.82 15.02 -23.13
N LEU A 218 10.91 15.90 -23.55
CA LEU A 218 9.48 15.58 -23.73
C LEU A 218 9.09 15.34 -25.18
N LEU A 219 9.94 15.73 -26.14
CA LEU A 219 9.85 15.35 -27.54
C LEU A 219 11.20 14.77 -28.01
N PRO A 220 11.57 13.58 -27.50
CA PRO A 220 12.90 12.99 -27.72
C PRO A 220 13.12 12.46 -29.14
N GLY A 221 12.06 12.00 -29.82
CA GLY A 221 12.14 11.42 -31.15
C GLY A 221 10.78 10.96 -31.70
N PRO A 222 10.71 10.59 -32.99
CA PRO A 222 9.52 9.97 -33.57
C PRO A 222 9.29 8.58 -32.96
N GLY A 223 8.05 8.09 -33.02
CA GLY A 223 7.66 6.80 -32.45
C GLY A 223 7.70 6.73 -30.92
N MET A 224 7.66 7.87 -30.23
CA MET A 224 7.73 7.97 -28.76
C MET A 224 6.51 8.71 -28.20
N PRO A 225 5.29 8.18 -28.39
CA PRO A 225 4.06 8.93 -28.20
C PRO A 225 3.81 9.29 -26.74
N ARG A 226 4.16 8.39 -25.81
CA ARG A 226 3.91 8.54 -24.36
C ARG A 226 5.03 9.27 -23.60
N SER A 227 5.99 9.85 -24.34
CA SER A 227 7.02 10.72 -23.76
C SER A 227 6.46 12.01 -23.16
N VAL A 228 5.23 12.40 -23.53
CA VAL A 228 4.59 13.63 -23.08
C VAL A 228 3.67 13.44 -21.88
N ASP A 229 3.40 12.23 -21.41
CA ASP A 229 2.52 11.98 -20.25
C ASP A 229 3.14 11.01 -19.24
N LEU A 230 3.39 9.75 -19.59
CA LEU A 230 3.86 8.75 -18.64
C LEU A 230 5.26 9.12 -18.10
N TRP A 231 6.14 9.56 -18.99
CA TRP A 231 7.48 10.00 -18.65
C TRP A 231 7.50 11.21 -17.68
N PRO A 232 6.86 12.35 -17.97
CA PRO A 232 6.81 13.46 -17.01
C PRO A 232 6.05 13.12 -15.74
N ILE A 233 4.94 12.38 -15.82
CA ILE A 233 4.08 12.16 -14.64
C ILE A 233 4.70 11.18 -13.65
N PHE A 234 5.33 10.12 -14.14
CA PHE A 234 5.79 9.00 -13.30
C PHE A 234 7.31 8.84 -13.26
N HIS A 235 8.09 9.62 -14.01
CA HIS A 235 9.55 9.52 -13.98
C HIS A 235 10.27 10.82 -13.66
N THR A 236 10.04 11.88 -14.43
CA THR A 236 10.80 13.13 -14.23
C THR A 236 10.12 14.10 -13.26
N GLY A 237 8.81 13.97 -13.08
CA GLY A 237 7.96 14.90 -12.36
C GLY A 237 7.32 15.90 -13.32
N VAL A 238 6.19 16.47 -12.90
CA VAL A 238 5.38 17.34 -13.75
C VAL A 238 5.58 18.79 -13.37
N PRO A 239 6.13 19.64 -14.25
CA PRO A 239 6.15 21.07 -14.01
C PRO A 239 4.74 21.63 -14.20
N ASN A 240 4.32 22.61 -13.40
CA ASN A 240 3.05 23.30 -13.65
C ASN A 240 3.20 24.35 -14.77
N PHE A 241 3.45 23.88 -15.99
CA PHE A 241 3.79 24.67 -17.17
C PHE A 241 3.11 24.08 -18.40
N PRO A 242 2.60 24.86 -19.38
CA PRO A 242 1.88 24.29 -20.53
C PRO A 242 2.70 23.20 -21.25
N PRO A 243 2.12 22.05 -21.63
CA PRO A 243 0.71 21.69 -21.51
C PRO A 243 0.31 21.07 -20.15
N TYR A 244 1.20 20.95 -19.19
CA TYR A 244 0.99 20.27 -17.90
C TYR A 244 0.19 21.06 -16.87
N GLN A 245 -0.91 21.62 -17.32
CA GLN A 245 -1.95 22.26 -16.54
C GLN A 245 -3.28 21.64 -16.96
N LEU A 246 -4.25 21.63 -16.05
CA LEU A 246 -5.54 21.00 -16.31
C LEU A 246 -6.23 21.71 -17.48
N ALA A 247 -6.97 20.96 -18.29
CA ALA A 247 -7.59 21.50 -19.51
C ALA A 247 -8.57 22.67 -19.27
N THR A 248 -9.01 22.86 -18.02
CA THR A 248 -9.82 24.01 -17.58
C THR A 248 -9.19 25.34 -18.00
N GLY A 249 -9.94 26.10 -18.81
CA GLY A 249 -9.54 27.42 -19.33
C GLY A 249 -8.62 27.39 -20.55
N LYS A 250 -8.27 26.22 -21.08
CA LYS A 250 -7.45 26.09 -22.29
C LYS A 250 -8.19 26.35 -23.60
N ASN A 251 -9.52 26.42 -23.57
CA ASN A 251 -10.38 26.67 -24.74
C ASN A 251 -10.07 25.74 -25.94
N GLY A 252 -9.85 24.44 -25.67
CA GLY A 252 -9.55 23.44 -26.69
C GLY A 252 -8.11 23.42 -27.20
N ASN A 253 -7.23 24.30 -26.72
CA ASN A 253 -5.81 24.29 -27.07
C ASN A 253 -4.97 23.65 -25.94
N PRO A 254 -4.50 22.40 -26.06
CA PRO A 254 -3.73 21.73 -25.00
C PRO A 254 -2.42 22.46 -24.65
N LEU A 255 -1.84 23.23 -25.57
CA LEU A 255 -0.61 24.00 -25.38
C LEU A 255 -0.84 25.37 -24.73
N ALA A 256 -2.09 25.78 -24.51
CA ALA A 256 -2.41 27.01 -23.79
C ALA A 256 -2.23 26.83 -22.27
N ALA A 257 -2.12 27.96 -21.58
CA ALA A 257 -2.20 27.98 -20.13
C ALA A 257 -3.56 27.48 -19.66
N GLY A 258 -3.54 26.53 -18.73
CA GLY A 258 -4.72 25.97 -18.09
C GLY A 258 -4.72 26.25 -16.60
N LYS A 259 -5.61 25.57 -15.88
CA LYS A 259 -5.67 25.66 -14.42
C LYS A 259 -4.48 24.92 -13.79
N PRO A 260 -3.72 25.56 -12.89
CA PRO A 260 -2.72 24.85 -12.11
C PRO A 260 -3.31 23.72 -11.27
N PHE A 261 -2.75 22.51 -11.36
CA PHE A 261 -3.32 21.34 -10.68
C PHE A 261 -2.30 20.30 -10.20
N ILE A 262 -1.14 20.19 -10.85
CA ILE A 262 -0.09 19.26 -10.43
C ILE A 262 1.24 19.99 -10.44
N ASN A 263 2.00 19.83 -9.35
CA ASN A 263 3.39 20.24 -9.32
C ASN A 263 4.15 19.36 -8.34
N ASN A 264 4.70 18.26 -8.87
CA ASN A 264 5.57 17.37 -8.13
C ASN A 264 6.99 17.38 -8.73
N PHE A 265 7.32 18.41 -9.52
CA PHE A 265 8.57 18.49 -10.24
C PHE A 265 9.77 18.58 -9.29
N LEU A 266 10.69 17.63 -9.44
CA LEU A 266 12.03 17.71 -8.88
C LEU A 266 13.00 17.80 -10.06
N PRO A 267 13.95 18.74 -10.08
CA PRO A 267 14.89 18.90 -11.19
C PRO A 267 15.81 17.68 -11.41
N ASN A 268 15.69 16.66 -10.57
CA ASN A 268 16.62 15.56 -10.43
C ASN A 268 16.18 14.29 -11.18
N GLY A 269 14.97 14.19 -11.74
CA GLY A 269 14.45 12.96 -12.38
C GLY A 269 14.50 11.69 -11.50
N GLY A 270 14.29 10.54 -12.12
CA GLY A 270 14.49 9.22 -11.51
C GLY A 270 13.27 8.65 -10.81
N ASP A 271 13.33 7.34 -10.56
CA ASP A 271 12.27 6.57 -9.90
C ASP A 271 12.11 6.91 -8.42
N MET A 272 11.37 7.99 -8.15
CA MET A 272 11.05 8.45 -6.80
C MET A 272 9.59 8.87 -6.72
N LEU A 273 8.90 8.38 -5.69
CA LEU A 273 7.61 8.94 -5.31
C LEU A 273 7.81 10.39 -4.89
N ARG A 274 7.13 11.30 -5.58
CA ARG A 274 7.22 12.73 -5.29
C ARG A 274 6.07 13.12 -4.38
N LEU A 275 6.40 13.44 -3.14
CA LEU A 275 5.42 13.94 -2.19
C LEU A 275 5.40 15.47 -2.21
N ASN A 276 4.31 16.04 -2.72
CA ASN A 276 4.05 17.46 -2.66
C ASN A 276 3.40 17.84 -1.31
N MET A 277 4.22 18.30 -0.37
CA MET A 277 3.79 18.70 0.96
C MET A 277 3.15 20.10 0.98
N ALA A 278 3.11 20.82 -0.15
CA ALA A 278 2.40 22.09 -0.25
C ALA A 278 0.89 21.89 -0.47
N VAL A 279 0.47 20.71 -0.93
CA VAL A 279 -0.95 20.37 -1.09
C VAL A 279 -1.51 19.96 0.27
N PRO A 280 -2.57 20.62 0.76
CA PRO A 280 -3.22 20.20 1.99
C PRO A 280 -3.89 18.82 1.78
N PRO A 281 -3.91 17.95 2.81
CA PRO A 281 -4.55 16.66 2.69
C PRO A 281 -6.08 16.82 2.54
N THR A 282 -6.68 16.00 1.69
CA THR A 282 -8.14 15.95 1.55
C THR A 282 -8.73 15.24 2.78
N PRO A 283 -9.64 15.88 3.53
CA PRO A 283 -10.29 15.24 4.67
C PRO A 283 -10.99 13.95 4.24
N ARG A 284 -10.84 12.88 5.01
CA ARG A 284 -11.47 11.58 4.68
C ARG A 284 -12.99 11.56 4.79
N ASN A 285 -13.56 12.59 5.42
CA ASN A 285 -15.00 12.82 5.49
C ASN A 285 -15.47 13.89 4.49
N ASP A 286 -14.60 14.38 3.60
CA ASP A 286 -15.02 15.25 2.50
C ASP A 286 -15.93 14.46 1.56
N PRO A 287 -17.11 14.98 1.17
CA PRO A 287 -18.02 14.29 0.27
C PRO A 287 -17.42 13.99 -1.11
N ASN A 288 -16.36 14.70 -1.50
CA ASN A 288 -15.63 14.51 -2.75
C ASN A 288 -14.35 13.68 -2.59
N PHE A 289 -14.05 13.13 -1.40
CA PHE A 289 -12.92 12.24 -1.23
C PHE A 289 -13.07 10.99 -2.11
N SER A 290 -11.99 10.58 -2.76
CA SER A 290 -11.93 9.40 -3.63
C SER A 290 -10.55 8.77 -3.57
N SER A 291 -10.46 7.44 -3.63
CA SER A 291 -9.20 6.69 -3.75
C SER A 291 -8.50 6.90 -5.10
N LEU A 292 -9.14 7.52 -6.08
CA LEU A 292 -8.57 7.76 -7.41
C LEU A 292 -7.63 8.97 -7.48
N GLY A 293 -7.28 9.56 -6.33
CA GLY A 293 -6.24 10.59 -6.24
C GLY A 293 -6.39 11.71 -7.28
N ILE A 294 -5.33 11.94 -8.04
CA ILE A 294 -5.30 13.02 -9.02
C ILE A 294 -6.31 12.83 -10.16
N VAL A 295 -6.71 11.60 -10.49
CA VAL A 295 -7.70 11.34 -11.54
C VAL A 295 -9.04 11.94 -11.14
N GLN A 296 -9.48 11.70 -9.89
CA GLN A 296 -10.71 12.34 -9.39
C GLN A 296 -10.56 13.86 -9.31
N ALA A 297 -9.40 14.36 -8.88
CA ALA A 297 -9.15 15.81 -8.86
C ALA A 297 -9.27 16.42 -10.27
N ALA A 298 -8.77 15.74 -11.31
CA ALA A 298 -8.95 16.17 -12.69
C ALA A 298 -10.42 16.15 -13.12
N VAL A 299 -11.17 15.08 -12.81
CA VAL A 299 -12.61 15.00 -13.09
C VAL A 299 -13.36 16.17 -12.46
N LEU A 300 -13.13 16.46 -11.17
CA LEU A 300 -13.74 17.60 -10.48
C LEU A 300 -13.34 18.92 -11.12
N GLY A 301 -12.05 19.10 -11.42
CA GLY A 301 -11.54 20.30 -12.05
C GLY A 301 -12.08 20.57 -13.46
N LEU A 302 -12.54 19.53 -14.16
CA LEU A 302 -13.15 19.61 -15.50
C LEU A 302 -14.68 19.74 -15.45
N THR A 303 -15.35 19.11 -14.48
CA THR A 303 -16.81 18.93 -14.50
C THR A 303 -17.57 19.70 -13.43
N ASP A 304 -16.94 20.00 -12.28
CA ASP A 304 -17.60 20.69 -11.18
C ASP A 304 -17.53 22.23 -11.38
N PRO A 305 -18.68 22.94 -11.42
CA PRO A 305 -18.74 24.40 -11.56
C PRO A 305 -17.87 25.18 -10.56
N THR A 306 -17.58 24.60 -9.39
CA THR A 306 -16.72 25.19 -8.36
C THR A 306 -15.27 25.32 -8.83
N TYR A 307 -14.80 24.36 -9.63
CA TYR A 307 -13.40 24.24 -10.02
C TYR A 307 -13.17 24.46 -11.52
N ASN A 308 -14.18 24.27 -12.37
CA ASN A 308 -14.04 24.34 -13.82
C ASN A 308 -14.33 25.73 -14.43
N SER A 309 -14.76 26.71 -13.64
CA SER A 309 -15.16 28.03 -14.14
C SER A 309 -14.02 29.05 -14.25
N SER A 310 -12.83 28.74 -13.73
CA SER A 310 -11.67 29.64 -13.75
C SER A 310 -10.34 28.89 -13.83
N THR A 311 -9.31 29.57 -14.32
CA THR A 311 -7.91 29.09 -14.35
C THR A 311 -7.15 29.38 -13.05
N ASP A 312 -7.82 29.92 -12.04
CA ASP A 312 -7.16 30.30 -10.79
C ASP A 312 -6.65 29.04 -10.06
N ILE A 313 -5.50 29.20 -9.43
CA ILE A 313 -4.94 28.20 -8.53
C ILE A 313 -5.91 27.97 -7.37
N GLN A 314 -6.33 26.72 -7.20
CA GLN A 314 -7.29 26.32 -6.17
C GLN A 314 -6.92 24.93 -5.66
N PHE A 315 -7.25 24.69 -4.39
CA PHE A 315 -7.24 23.33 -3.88
C PHE A 315 -8.51 22.62 -4.37
N ILE A 316 -8.30 21.58 -5.17
CA ILE A 316 -9.32 20.62 -5.61
C ILE A 316 -9.17 19.38 -4.73
N PRO A 317 -10.26 18.79 -4.21
CA PRO A 317 -10.18 17.54 -3.47
C PRO A 317 -9.42 16.46 -4.24
N ASN A 318 -8.63 15.67 -3.51
CA ASN A 318 -7.78 14.56 -3.95
C ASN A 318 -6.47 14.93 -4.67
N MET A 319 -6.10 16.21 -4.74
CA MET A 319 -4.78 16.62 -5.24
C MET A 319 -3.60 16.11 -4.41
N ASP A 320 -3.85 15.67 -3.17
CA ASP A 320 -2.85 15.06 -2.28
C ASP A 320 -2.61 13.57 -2.57
N GLY A 321 -3.41 12.97 -3.47
CA GLY A 321 -3.28 11.59 -3.87
C GLY A 321 -2.22 11.35 -4.96
N PHE A 322 -2.09 10.08 -5.33
CA PHE A 322 -1.16 9.62 -6.36
C PHE A 322 -1.37 10.30 -7.72
N PRO A 323 -0.31 10.75 -8.44
CA PRO A 323 1.13 10.68 -8.12
C PRO A 323 1.72 11.99 -7.55
N ASN A 324 0.89 12.97 -7.15
CA ASN A 324 1.36 14.18 -6.47
C ASN A 324 1.76 13.91 -4.99
N GLY A 325 1.49 12.68 -4.54
CA GLY A 325 1.92 12.03 -3.33
C GLY A 325 1.53 10.56 -3.45
N ARG A 326 1.26 9.90 -2.32
CA ARG A 326 0.50 8.64 -2.30
C ARG A 326 -0.12 8.52 -0.92
N ARG A 327 -1.45 8.42 -0.88
CA ARG A 327 -2.20 8.08 0.33
C ARG A 327 -2.23 6.56 0.46
N LEU A 328 -2.37 6.05 1.68
CA LEU A 328 -2.47 4.59 1.88
C LEU A 328 -3.74 4.02 1.24
N GLU A 329 -4.76 4.86 1.11
CA GLU A 329 -6.07 4.51 0.54
C GLU A 329 -6.15 4.71 -0.98
N ASP A 330 -5.09 5.20 -1.64
CA ASP A 330 -5.13 5.41 -3.09
C ASP A 330 -5.20 4.06 -3.82
N ASP A 331 -6.13 3.92 -4.76
CA ASP A 331 -6.21 2.77 -5.67
C ASP A 331 -5.18 2.98 -6.79
N VAL A 332 -3.93 2.81 -6.40
CA VAL A 332 -2.76 3.01 -7.24
C VAL A 332 -2.85 2.12 -8.48
N THR A 333 -3.23 0.85 -8.34
CA THR A 333 -3.39 -0.06 -9.49
C THR A 333 -4.39 0.46 -10.52
N ARG A 334 -5.55 0.96 -10.11
CA ARG A 334 -6.52 1.52 -11.07
C ARG A 334 -6.05 2.83 -11.70
N ILE A 335 -5.49 3.74 -10.90
CA ILE A 335 -4.96 5.01 -11.41
C ILE A 335 -3.89 4.73 -12.47
N GLU A 336 -3.05 3.72 -12.26
CA GLU A 336 -2.00 3.31 -13.19
C GLU A 336 -2.54 2.77 -14.51
N LEU A 337 -3.51 1.86 -14.43
CA LEU A 337 -4.16 1.30 -15.62
C LEU A 337 -4.83 2.41 -16.45
N GLN A 338 -5.51 3.35 -15.78
CA GLN A 338 -6.10 4.53 -16.41
C GLN A 338 -5.06 5.51 -16.98
N ALA A 339 -3.92 5.67 -16.30
CA ALA A 339 -2.84 6.50 -16.81
C ALA A 339 -2.21 5.88 -18.07
N VAL A 340 -1.94 4.56 -18.05
CA VAL A 340 -1.46 3.82 -19.23
C VAL A 340 -2.49 3.86 -20.36
N SER A 341 -3.79 3.89 -20.08
CA SER A 341 -4.79 4.07 -21.13
C SER A 341 -4.87 5.51 -21.68
N GLY A 342 -4.32 6.52 -20.99
CA GLY A 342 -4.25 7.89 -21.51
C GLY A 342 -5.12 8.92 -20.78
N VAL A 343 -5.67 8.61 -19.60
CA VAL A 343 -6.41 9.60 -18.78
C VAL A 343 -5.55 10.83 -18.47
N ALA A 344 -4.23 10.64 -18.33
CA ALA A 344 -3.28 11.73 -18.14
C ALA A 344 -3.26 12.74 -19.31
N LEU A 345 -3.34 12.25 -20.55
CA LEU A 345 -3.43 13.07 -21.76
C LEU A 345 -4.77 13.84 -21.79
N ALA A 346 -5.86 13.15 -21.49
CA ALA A 346 -7.18 13.78 -21.39
C ALA A 346 -7.21 14.91 -20.36
N ALA A 347 -6.63 14.72 -19.17
CA ALA A 347 -6.56 15.74 -18.12
C ALA A 347 -5.90 17.06 -18.60
N ILE A 348 -4.91 16.97 -19.49
CA ILE A 348 -4.22 18.14 -20.05
C ILE A 348 -4.83 18.67 -21.37
N GLY A 349 -5.95 18.10 -21.83
CA GLY A 349 -6.72 18.59 -22.98
C GLY A 349 -6.40 17.89 -24.31
N LEU A 350 -5.71 16.75 -24.25
CA LEU A 350 -5.56 15.82 -25.39
C LEU A 350 -6.65 14.77 -25.23
N TRP A 351 -7.83 15.04 -25.78
CA TRP A 351 -9.05 14.25 -25.55
C TRP A 351 -9.09 12.94 -26.34
N TYR A 352 -9.98 12.02 -25.95
CA TYR A 352 -10.18 10.74 -26.63
C TYR A 352 -10.80 10.91 -28.03
N ASP A 353 -10.70 9.83 -28.82
CA ASP A 353 -10.91 9.83 -30.27
C ASP A 353 -12.33 10.19 -30.69
N ASP A 354 -13.31 9.94 -29.82
CA ASP A 354 -14.73 10.25 -30.00
C ASP A 354 -15.09 11.71 -29.64
N TYR A 355 -14.16 12.50 -29.11
CA TYR A 355 -14.34 13.94 -28.91
C TYR A 355 -13.97 14.71 -30.17
N THR A 356 -14.85 15.61 -30.63
CA THR A 356 -14.51 16.58 -31.69
C THR A 356 -14.10 17.92 -31.09
N ALA A 357 -12.98 18.49 -31.54
CA ALA A 357 -12.51 19.77 -31.02
C ALA A 357 -13.55 20.88 -31.21
N GLY A 358 -13.98 21.48 -30.09
CA GLY A 358 -15.02 22.52 -30.07
C GLY A 358 -16.37 22.03 -29.54
N ASP A 359 -16.53 20.73 -29.31
CA ASP A 359 -17.71 20.17 -28.66
C ASP A 359 -17.82 20.66 -27.20
N PRO A 360 -19.06 20.75 -26.66
CA PRO A 360 -19.30 21.36 -25.36
C PRO A 360 -18.85 20.51 -24.17
N ASN A 361 -18.73 19.19 -24.34
CA ASN A 361 -18.34 18.28 -23.27
C ASN A 361 -17.19 17.36 -23.72
N PRO A 362 -15.99 17.50 -23.12
CA PRO A 362 -14.86 16.63 -23.42
C PRO A 362 -14.93 15.24 -22.73
N VAL A 363 -15.86 15.04 -21.79
CA VAL A 363 -16.10 13.72 -21.17
C VAL A 363 -17.09 12.94 -22.03
N THR A 364 -16.55 12.38 -23.10
CA THR A 364 -17.24 11.51 -24.05
C THR A 364 -17.38 10.09 -23.52
N GLN A 365 -18.03 9.19 -24.29
CA GLN A 365 -18.27 7.82 -23.81
C GLN A 365 -16.96 7.05 -23.64
N ASP A 366 -16.00 7.26 -24.54
CA ASP A 366 -14.69 6.61 -24.46
C ASP A 366 -13.94 7.01 -23.18
N LEU A 367 -13.90 8.31 -22.87
CA LEU A 367 -13.29 8.77 -21.63
C LEU A 367 -14.10 8.29 -20.41
N LEU A 368 -15.43 8.24 -20.50
CA LEU A 368 -16.29 7.76 -19.42
C LEU A 368 -16.05 6.28 -19.12
N ASP A 369 -15.90 5.43 -20.13
CA ASP A 369 -15.61 4.00 -19.98
C ASP A 369 -14.29 3.78 -19.24
N VAL A 370 -13.26 4.57 -19.60
CA VAL A 370 -11.96 4.53 -18.93
C VAL A 370 -12.06 5.04 -17.48
N LEU A 371 -12.75 6.16 -17.25
CA LEU A 371 -12.91 6.73 -15.90
C LEU A 371 -13.73 5.83 -14.96
N THR A 372 -14.67 5.06 -15.52
CA THR A 372 -15.55 4.16 -14.76
C THR A 372 -15.04 2.72 -14.70
N TYR A 373 -13.90 2.42 -15.32
CA TYR A 373 -13.20 1.15 -15.17
C TYR A 373 -12.99 0.79 -13.69
N THR A 374 -13.12 -0.50 -13.38
CA THR A 374 -13.00 -1.06 -12.04
C THR A 374 -12.07 -2.26 -12.07
N THR A 375 -11.24 -2.41 -11.04
CA THR A 375 -10.43 -3.63 -10.81
C THR A 375 -11.22 -4.72 -10.08
N GLY A 376 -12.48 -4.44 -9.71
CA GLY A 376 -13.30 -5.23 -8.79
C GLY A 376 -12.97 -4.97 -7.32
N VAL A 377 -11.87 -4.25 -7.02
CA VAL A 377 -11.46 -3.89 -5.66
C VAL A 377 -11.75 -2.40 -5.44
N GLU A 378 -12.89 -2.11 -4.81
CA GLU A 378 -13.36 -0.73 -4.59
C GLU A 378 -13.03 -0.18 -3.19
N ALA A 379 -12.57 -1.04 -2.30
CA ALA A 379 -12.22 -0.66 -0.93
C ALA A 379 -11.16 -1.59 -0.36
N ASN A 380 -10.36 -1.02 0.53
CA ASN A 380 -9.49 -1.73 1.43
C ASN A 380 -10.30 -2.65 2.34
N ASP A 381 -9.77 -3.85 2.61
CA ASP A 381 -10.45 -4.91 3.36
C ASP A 381 -10.57 -4.56 4.86
N LYS A 382 -9.66 -3.74 5.36
CA LYS A 382 -9.68 -3.12 6.69
C LYS A 382 -9.61 -1.61 6.64
N ALA A 383 -10.11 -0.99 7.69
CA ALA A 383 -9.95 0.45 7.89
C ALA A 383 -8.54 0.78 8.41
N PHE A 384 -7.95 1.85 7.88
CA PHE A 384 -6.75 2.45 8.45
C PHE A 384 -7.02 3.05 9.83
N SER A 385 -6.01 3.06 10.69
CA SER A 385 -6.11 3.64 12.04
C SER A 385 -6.02 5.16 11.98
N ALA A 386 -6.80 5.86 12.80
CA ALA A 386 -6.70 7.32 12.97
C ALA A 386 -5.47 7.76 13.78
N SER A 387 -4.64 6.81 14.23
CA SER A 387 -3.44 7.07 15.02
C SER A 387 -2.25 6.28 14.49
N PHE A 388 -1.06 6.88 14.59
CA PHE A 388 0.20 6.24 14.22
C PHE A 388 0.31 4.81 14.78
N PRO A 389 0.65 3.79 13.96
CA PRO A 389 1.26 3.86 12.62
C PRO A 389 0.29 4.06 11.45
N TYR A 390 -0.99 4.34 11.72
CA TYR A 390 -2.06 4.50 10.75
C TYR A 390 -2.47 3.21 10.02
N LEU A 391 -1.81 2.07 10.30
CA LEU A 391 -2.12 0.74 9.76
C LEU A 391 -3.02 -0.06 10.70
N ALA A 392 -3.62 -1.15 10.19
CA ALA A 392 -4.48 -2.02 10.99
C ALA A 392 -3.69 -2.81 12.04
N GLU A 393 -4.38 -3.22 13.11
CA GLU A 393 -3.79 -4.07 14.14
C GLU A 393 -3.51 -5.47 13.58
N PRO A 394 -2.39 -6.11 13.96
CA PRO A 394 -2.07 -7.44 13.46
C PRO A 394 -3.10 -8.48 13.88
N TRP A 395 -3.31 -9.48 13.02
CA TRP A 395 -4.12 -10.65 13.31
C TRP A 395 -3.62 -11.37 14.56
N ALA A 396 -4.55 -11.63 15.49
CA ALA A 396 -4.28 -12.43 16.67
C ALA A 396 -4.34 -13.92 16.35
N GLY A 397 -3.52 -14.73 17.04
CA GLY A 397 -3.49 -16.19 16.86
C GLY A 397 -4.77 -16.92 17.28
N ASP A 398 -5.70 -16.23 17.94
CA ASP A 398 -7.04 -16.71 18.32
C ASP A 398 -8.17 -16.00 17.58
N SER A 399 -7.84 -15.19 16.57
CA SER A 399 -8.82 -14.55 15.69
C SER A 399 -9.35 -15.52 14.64
N GLU A 400 -10.29 -15.08 13.79
CA GLU A 400 -10.75 -15.83 12.61
C GLU A 400 -9.62 -16.26 11.67
N CYS A 401 -8.51 -15.52 11.66
CA CYS A 401 -7.29 -15.83 10.92
C CYS A 401 -6.24 -16.62 11.72
N GLY A 402 -6.51 -16.94 12.99
CA GLY A 402 -5.62 -17.70 13.88
C GLY A 402 -5.53 -19.20 13.56
N GLY A 403 -6.33 -19.66 12.59
CA GLY A 403 -6.51 -21.08 12.29
C GLY A 403 -7.44 -21.77 13.28
N VAL A 404 -7.86 -22.98 12.95
CA VAL A 404 -8.61 -23.82 13.89
C VAL A 404 -7.59 -24.38 14.88
N VAL A 405 -7.74 -24.12 16.17
CA VAL A 405 -7.06 -24.95 17.18
C VAL A 405 -7.55 -26.36 16.91
N PRO A 406 -6.68 -27.30 16.48
CA PRO A 406 -7.12 -28.65 16.26
C PRO A 406 -7.77 -29.11 17.56
N GLU A 407 -9.04 -29.50 17.54
CA GLU A 407 -9.50 -30.38 18.60
C GLU A 407 -8.47 -31.50 18.65
N MET A 408 -7.91 -31.78 19.82
CA MET A 408 -7.08 -32.98 19.98
C MET A 408 -7.97 -34.15 19.59
N VAL A 409 -7.89 -34.55 18.32
CA VAL A 409 -8.48 -35.78 17.84
C VAL A 409 -7.68 -36.83 18.59
N SER A 410 -8.28 -37.34 19.65
CA SER A 410 -7.89 -38.62 20.22
C SER A 410 -8.15 -39.65 19.14
N ALA A 411 -7.21 -39.77 18.19
CA ALA A 411 -7.22 -40.83 17.21
C ALA A 411 -7.22 -42.14 18.02
N PRO A 412 -8.27 -42.98 17.91
CA PRO A 412 -8.30 -44.22 18.65
C PRO A 412 -7.18 -45.11 18.13
N GLY A 413 -6.11 -45.28 18.91
CA GLY A 413 -5.06 -46.26 18.64
C GLY A 413 -3.70 -45.74 18.16
N ILE A 414 -3.37 -44.45 18.34
CA ILE A 414 -1.97 -44.02 18.27
C ILE A 414 -1.38 -44.15 19.68
N PRO A 415 -0.42 -45.07 19.95
CA PRO A 415 0.30 -45.05 21.22
C PRO A 415 1.04 -43.73 21.34
N GLU A 416 0.97 -43.08 22.50
CA GLU A 416 1.74 -41.87 22.80
C GLU A 416 3.20 -42.06 22.37
N SER A 417 3.60 -41.40 21.30
CA SER A 417 4.89 -41.61 20.70
C SER A 417 5.95 -40.85 21.50
N SER A 418 6.52 -41.51 22.49
CA SER A 418 7.85 -41.21 23.01
C SER A 418 8.97 -41.72 22.05
N ALA A 419 8.69 -41.81 20.74
CA ALA A 419 9.54 -42.50 19.77
C ALA A 419 10.51 -41.59 18.98
N PHE A 420 10.43 -40.28 19.15
CA PHE A 420 11.51 -39.36 18.77
C PHE A 420 11.78 -38.46 19.96
N GLY A 421 12.92 -38.67 20.62
CA GLY A 421 13.38 -37.94 21.80
C GLY A 421 13.71 -36.46 21.54
N LEU A 422 12.81 -35.73 20.91
CA LEU A 422 12.82 -34.29 20.79
C LEU A 422 11.89 -33.73 21.88
N GLN A 423 12.38 -33.71 23.12
CA GLN A 423 11.85 -32.79 24.12
C GLN A 423 12.33 -31.38 23.72
N PRO A 424 11.43 -30.40 23.51
CA PRO A 424 11.81 -29.01 23.71
C PRO A 424 12.30 -28.91 25.14
N GLY A 425 13.53 -28.43 25.33
CA GLY A 425 14.15 -28.28 26.64
C GLY A 425 13.30 -27.39 27.55
N SER A 426 12.44 -28.02 28.34
CA SER A 426 11.70 -27.43 29.45
C SER A 426 11.95 -28.34 30.64
N THR A 427 13.07 -28.14 31.31
CA THR A 427 13.37 -28.69 32.64
C THR A 427 12.59 -27.95 33.73
N GLY A 428 11.30 -27.70 33.48
CA GLY A 428 10.38 -27.01 34.38
C GLY A 428 9.29 -27.97 34.82
N GLN A 429 8.81 -27.78 36.05
CA GLN A 429 7.69 -28.52 36.61
C GLN A 429 6.47 -28.32 35.70
N LYS A 430 5.80 -29.38 35.25
CA LYS A 430 4.59 -29.25 34.41
C LYS A 430 3.34 -29.49 35.23
N ALA A 431 2.29 -28.76 34.89
CA ALA A 431 0.95 -28.97 35.42
C ALA A 431 -0.07 -28.79 34.30
N VAL A 432 -1.15 -29.57 34.35
CA VAL A 432 -2.30 -29.48 33.45
C VAL A 432 -3.53 -29.13 34.27
N MET A 433 -4.32 -28.15 33.85
CA MET A 433 -5.46 -27.60 34.57
C MET A 433 -6.68 -27.46 33.67
N TYR A 434 -7.84 -27.88 34.17
CA TYR A 434 -9.13 -27.65 33.51
C TYR A 434 -10.22 -27.40 34.55
N ASN A 435 -11.37 -26.85 34.12
CA ASN A 435 -12.47 -26.60 35.03
C ASN A 435 -13.80 -27.13 34.48
N PHE A 436 -14.66 -27.63 35.37
CA PHE A 436 -16.02 -28.03 35.03
C PHE A 436 -16.99 -27.64 36.16
N PRO A 437 -18.16 -27.07 35.84
CA PRO A 437 -18.60 -26.65 34.49
C PRO A 437 -17.83 -25.42 33.97
N ASN A 438 -17.72 -25.29 32.65
CA ASN A 438 -17.26 -24.07 31.99
C ASN A 438 -18.09 -23.85 30.70
N PRO A 439 -18.97 -22.83 30.60
CA PRO A 439 -19.22 -21.77 31.58
C PRO A 439 -19.87 -22.25 32.89
N PHE A 440 -19.65 -21.53 33.99
CA PHE A 440 -20.25 -21.79 35.31
C PHE A 440 -21.07 -20.61 35.83
N LYS A 441 -21.98 -20.83 36.81
CA LYS A 441 -22.82 -19.78 37.40
C LYS A 441 -22.25 -19.18 38.68
N ALA A 442 -22.11 -19.99 39.73
CA ALA A 442 -21.65 -19.54 41.03
C ALA A 442 -20.34 -20.22 41.42
N THR A 443 -20.22 -21.52 41.14
CA THR A 443 -19.07 -22.35 41.47
C THR A 443 -18.57 -23.12 40.25
N THR A 444 -17.27 -23.35 40.18
CA THR A 444 -16.64 -24.30 39.26
C THR A 444 -15.60 -25.11 40.00
N THR A 445 -15.44 -26.39 39.66
CA THR A 445 -14.32 -27.20 40.15
C THR A 445 -13.17 -27.09 39.16
N ILE A 446 -12.01 -26.67 39.64
CA ILE A 446 -10.75 -26.67 38.90
C ILE A 446 -10.03 -27.97 39.25
N ARG A 447 -9.74 -28.79 38.26
CA ARG A 447 -8.94 -30.01 38.39
C ARG A 447 -7.56 -29.73 37.81
N TYR A 448 -6.54 -30.20 38.50
CA TYR A 448 -5.16 -29.99 38.08
C TYR A 448 -4.28 -31.18 38.42
N GLN A 449 -3.31 -31.46 37.56
CA GLN A 449 -2.33 -32.52 37.75
C GLN A 449 -0.97 -31.90 38.07
N VAL A 450 -0.31 -32.45 39.08
CA VAL A 450 1.06 -32.10 39.47
C VAL A 450 1.96 -33.25 39.02
N GLU A 451 2.86 -33.01 38.06
CA GLU A 451 3.74 -34.07 37.53
C GLU A 451 4.90 -34.41 38.48
N GLU A 452 5.41 -33.41 39.21
CA GLU A 452 6.53 -33.56 40.15
C GLU A 452 6.24 -32.91 41.50
N PRO A 453 6.65 -33.50 42.63
CA PRO A 453 6.43 -32.92 43.94
C PRO A 453 7.04 -31.52 44.08
N GLY A 454 6.27 -30.54 44.55
CA GLY A 454 6.74 -29.16 44.67
C GLY A 454 5.70 -28.19 45.24
N GLN A 455 6.09 -26.92 45.39
CA GLN A 455 5.17 -25.86 45.77
C GLN A 455 4.25 -25.54 44.59
N ILE A 456 2.94 -25.55 44.82
CA ILE A 456 1.92 -25.20 43.83
C ILE A 456 1.07 -24.04 44.36
N SER A 457 0.92 -23.01 43.54
CA SER A 457 0.00 -21.90 43.80
C SER A 457 -1.01 -21.77 42.65
N ILE A 458 -2.31 -21.64 42.95
CA ILE A 458 -3.35 -21.36 41.97
C ILE A 458 -4.00 -20.02 42.33
N ASP A 459 -3.73 -19.00 41.50
CA ASP A 459 -4.29 -17.66 41.64
C ASP A 459 -5.37 -17.42 40.58
N VAL A 460 -6.42 -16.65 40.89
CA VAL A 460 -7.45 -16.24 39.94
C VAL A 460 -7.34 -14.75 39.65
N PHE A 461 -7.46 -14.37 38.39
CA PHE A 461 -7.38 -12.98 37.90
C PHE A 461 -8.63 -12.58 37.11
N ASP A 462 -8.99 -11.30 37.14
CA ASP A 462 -9.96 -10.74 36.19
C ASP A 462 -9.29 -10.33 34.86
N VAL A 463 -10.10 -9.87 33.90
CA VAL A 463 -9.62 -9.44 32.56
C VAL A 463 -8.66 -8.25 32.59
N SER A 464 -8.61 -7.47 33.67
CA SER A 464 -7.67 -6.36 33.82
C SER A 464 -6.31 -6.81 34.38
N GLY A 465 -6.17 -8.11 34.74
CA GLY A 465 -4.99 -8.67 35.38
C GLY A 465 -4.96 -8.45 36.89
N LYS A 466 -6.06 -8.02 37.51
CA LYS A 466 -6.15 -7.88 38.97
C LYS A 466 -6.31 -9.27 39.59
N ASN A 467 -5.48 -9.59 40.59
CA ASN A 467 -5.63 -10.81 41.39
C ASN A 467 -6.90 -10.73 42.24
N ILE A 468 -7.77 -11.72 42.09
CA ILE A 468 -9.07 -11.88 42.72
C ILE A 468 -8.99 -12.80 43.95
N GLY A 469 -8.00 -13.70 43.99
CA GLY A 469 -7.71 -14.54 45.15
C GLY A 469 -6.83 -15.73 44.80
N THR A 470 -6.26 -16.34 45.83
CA THR A 470 -5.46 -17.57 45.74
C THR A 470 -6.28 -18.74 46.27
N LEU A 471 -6.45 -19.79 45.46
CA LEU A 471 -7.23 -20.99 45.77
C LEU A 471 -6.40 -22.10 46.40
N VAL A 472 -5.16 -22.23 45.94
CA VAL A 472 -4.19 -23.22 46.41
C VAL A 472 -2.87 -22.51 46.61
N ASN A 473 -2.18 -22.82 47.70
CA ASN A 473 -0.79 -22.41 47.92
C ASN A 473 -0.16 -23.40 48.91
N ASP A 474 0.21 -24.58 48.41
CA ASP A 474 0.71 -25.66 49.25
C ASP A 474 1.78 -26.49 48.54
N ARG A 475 2.56 -27.24 49.31
CA ARG A 475 3.48 -28.23 48.78
C ARG A 475 2.72 -29.52 48.50
N MET A 476 2.70 -29.93 47.24
CA MET A 476 1.93 -31.09 46.77
C MET A 476 2.86 -32.17 46.23
N ASP A 477 2.51 -33.43 46.46
CA ASP A 477 3.15 -34.58 45.80
C ASP A 477 2.61 -34.74 44.37
N ALA A 478 3.31 -35.52 43.54
CA ALA A 478 2.83 -35.81 42.19
C ALA A 478 1.47 -36.55 42.25
N GLY A 479 0.49 -36.07 41.49
CA GLY A 479 -0.87 -36.61 41.52
C GLY A 479 -1.92 -35.66 40.94
N GLU A 480 -3.15 -36.13 40.89
CA GLU A 480 -4.32 -35.33 40.49
C GLU A 480 -5.02 -34.74 41.70
N TYR A 481 -5.41 -33.47 41.58
CA TYR A 481 -6.07 -32.71 42.62
C TYR A 481 -7.25 -31.92 42.06
N GLN A 482 -8.12 -31.47 42.96
CA GLN A 482 -9.22 -30.59 42.59
C GLN A 482 -9.45 -29.55 43.68
N VAL A 483 -9.79 -28.33 43.25
CA VAL A 483 -10.17 -27.21 44.12
C VAL A 483 -11.44 -26.57 43.57
N GLU A 484 -12.39 -26.27 44.45
CA GLU A 484 -13.59 -25.53 44.05
C GLU A 484 -13.36 -24.03 44.16
N TRP A 485 -13.74 -23.28 43.12
CA TRP A 485 -13.80 -21.83 43.17
C TRP A 485 -15.25 -21.37 43.26
N ASN A 486 -15.59 -20.65 44.34
CA ASN A 486 -16.86 -19.95 44.48
C ASN A 486 -16.70 -18.48 44.08
N ALA A 487 -17.26 -18.13 42.92
CA ALA A 487 -17.20 -16.78 42.35
C ALA A 487 -18.50 -15.98 42.57
N SER A 488 -19.36 -16.36 43.52
CA SER A 488 -20.68 -15.72 43.72
C SER A 488 -20.60 -14.21 43.94
N ALA A 489 -19.51 -13.73 44.56
CA ALA A 489 -19.28 -12.31 44.84
C ALA A 489 -18.78 -11.48 43.64
N TYR A 490 -18.47 -12.11 42.50
CA TYR A 490 -17.87 -11.46 41.34
C TYR A 490 -18.86 -11.34 40.17
N PRO A 491 -18.76 -10.34 39.28
CA PRO A 491 -19.68 -10.20 38.14
C PRO A 491 -19.54 -11.35 37.13
N SER A 492 -20.56 -11.57 36.29
CA SER A 492 -20.43 -12.46 35.13
C SER A 492 -19.37 -11.92 34.17
N GLY A 493 -18.51 -12.78 33.62
CA GLY A 493 -17.38 -12.35 32.80
C GLY A 493 -16.31 -13.43 32.64
N ILE A 494 -15.18 -13.04 32.06
CA ILE A 494 -14.00 -13.90 31.87
C ILE A 494 -13.05 -13.71 33.06
N TYR A 495 -12.49 -14.82 33.54
CA TYR A 495 -11.45 -14.88 34.56
C TYR A 495 -10.34 -15.83 34.10
N PHE A 496 -9.18 -15.73 34.72
CA PHE A 496 -8.03 -16.59 34.44
C PHE A 496 -7.51 -17.23 35.72
N ALA A 497 -7.47 -18.55 35.79
CA ALA A 497 -6.72 -19.25 36.81
C ALA A 497 -5.28 -19.45 36.33
N ARG A 498 -4.30 -19.12 37.16
CA ARG A 498 -2.87 -19.29 36.89
C ARG A 498 -2.30 -20.27 37.91
N ILE A 499 -1.74 -21.37 37.43
CA ILE A 499 -0.98 -22.30 38.27
C ILE A 499 0.52 -22.00 38.17
N SER A 500 1.17 -21.90 39.32
CA SER A 500 2.59 -21.60 39.45
C SER A 500 3.31 -22.64 40.31
N GLY A 501 4.52 -23.00 39.90
CA GLY A 501 5.39 -23.98 40.55
C GLY A 501 6.43 -23.35 41.49
N ASN A 502 7.49 -24.11 41.76
CA ASN A 502 8.61 -23.65 42.59
C ASN A 502 9.21 -22.32 42.08
N GLY A 503 9.44 -21.37 42.99
CA GLY A 503 10.03 -20.08 42.64
C GLY A 503 9.10 -19.12 41.89
N GLY A 504 7.81 -19.45 41.74
CA GLY A 504 6.82 -18.60 41.07
C GLY A 504 6.80 -18.73 39.54
N GLU A 505 7.46 -19.76 39.00
CA GLU A 505 7.36 -20.12 37.58
C GLU A 505 5.90 -20.37 37.22
N VAL A 506 5.42 -19.77 36.13
CA VAL A 506 4.05 -20.00 35.64
C VAL A 506 4.04 -21.28 34.84
N LEU A 507 3.29 -22.28 35.30
CA LEU A 507 3.19 -23.58 34.63
C LEU A 507 2.09 -23.56 33.57
N GLU A 508 0.94 -22.95 33.88
CA GLU A 508 -0.21 -22.86 32.97
C GLU A 508 -1.16 -21.72 33.38
N ILE A 509 -1.91 -21.18 32.41
CA ILE A 509 -3.03 -20.26 32.63
C ILE A 509 -4.28 -20.84 31.95
N HIS A 510 -5.37 -21.00 32.71
CA HIS A 510 -6.63 -21.55 32.25
C HIS A 510 -7.76 -20.51 32.28
N LYS A 511 -8.56 -20.46 31.20
CA LYS A 511 -9.68 -19.51 31.06
C LYS A 511 -10.94 -20.04 31.74
N LEU A 512 -11.51 -19.22 32.61
CA LEU A 512 -12.77 -19.48 33.32
C LEU A 512 -13.86 -18.53 32.81
N VAL A 513 -15.02 -19.05 32.42
CA VAL A 513 -16.15 -18.24 31.93
C VAL A 513 -17.30 -18.30 32.93
N LYS A 514 -17.60 -17.17 33.60
CA LYS A 514 -18.75 -17.06 34.49
C LYS A 514 -19.97 -16.55 33.70
N GLY A 515 -20.97 -17.41 33.53
CA GLY A 515 -22.27 -17.08 32.95
C GLY A 515 -23.15 -16.23 33.86
N ARG A 516 -24.29 -15.78 33.32
CA ARG A 516 -25.32 -15.03 34.06
C ARG A 516 -26.15 -15.93 34.98
#